data_AF-A0A0D0QD24-F1
#
_entry.id   AF-A0A0D0QD24-F1
#
_cell.length_a   1.000
_cell.length_b   1.000
_cell.length_c   1.000
_cell.angle_alpha   90.00
_cell.angle_beta   90.00
_cell.angle_gamma   90.00
#
_symmetry.space_group_name_H-M   'P 1'
#
loop_
_entity.id
_entity.type
_entity.pdbx_description
1 polymer ?
#
loop_
_entity_poly.entity_id
_entity_poly.type
_entity_poly.pdbx_seq_one_letter_code
_entity_poly.pdbx_strand_id
1 'polypeptide(L)'
;MYIDTIIGPVRRRTPPLVVLYGGFAEAMRRGERFRAEATHRAAYVYVTGAFPTHLRREKTEFLRHITRLSERPSSLDGRIGGVILKDGVAKNLELEEHTMVQAVRQKMQEGYRMSLGRPYSRRRYDLIRMVRDDPDQGVERLTINRHGFEREGW
;
A
#
# COMPACT_ATOMS: atom_id res chain seq x y z
N MET A 1 43.29 -19.78 22.40
CA MET A 1 42.36 -20.57 21.56
C MET A 1 40.96 -20.26 22.07
N TYR A 2 40.28 -19.29 21.44
CA TYR A 2 38.95 -18.82 21.86
C TYR A 2 37.88 -19.58 21.08
N ILE A 3 36.90 -20.15 21.79
CA ILE A 3 35.77 -20.86 21.21
C ILE A 3 34.63 -19.83 21.08
N ASP A 4 34.51 -19.23 19.91
CA ASP A 4 33.36 -18.37 19.61
C ASP A 4 32.11 -19.23 19.45
N THR A 5 31.19 -19.07 20.41
CA THR A 5 29.90 -19.75 20.46
C THR A 5 28.94 -19.07 19.48
N ILE A 6 28.55 -19.78 18.43
CA ILE A 6 27.56 -19.33 17.44
C ILE A 6 26.18 -19.34 18.10
N ILE A 7 25.72 -18.19 18.59
CA ILE A 7 24.32 -18.00 18.99
C ILE A 7 23.54 -17.66 17.72
N GLY A 8 23.00 -18.69 17.07
CA GLY A 8 22.06 -18.51 15.97
C GLY A 8 20.77 -17.81 16.43
N PRO A 9 20.04 -17.10 15.55
CA PRO A 9 18.86 -16.36 15.93
C PRO A 9 17.74 -17.30 16.42
N VAL A 10 17.33 -17.13 17.68
CA VAL A 10 16.16 -17.79 18.27
C VAL A 10 14.94 -17.36 17.48
N ARG A 11 14.48 -18.21 16.55
CA ARG A 11 13.18 -18.06 15.89
C ARG A 11 12.09 -18.19 16.95
N ARG A 12 11.68 -17.07 17.54
CA ARG A 12 10.47 -17.00 18.38
C ARG A 12 9.28 -17.42 17.51
N ARG A 13 8.87 -18.68 17.59
CA ARG A 13 7.60 -19.12 17.00
C ARG A 13 6.50 -18.47 17.83
N THR A 14 5.86 -17.44 17.27
CA THR A 14 4.62 -16.92 17.84
C THR A 14 3.64 -18.10 18.01
N PRO A 15 3.13 -18.37 19.22
CA PRO A 15 2.23 -19.49 19.43
C PRO A 15 0.96 -19.32 18.56
N PRO A 16 0.34 -20.42 18.10
CA PRO A 16 -0.85 -20.33 17.27
C PRO A 16 -1.94 -19.53 17.99
N LEU A 17 -2.70 -18.71 17.26
CA LEU A 17 -3.80 -17.90 17.83
C LEU A 17 -4.81 -18.74 18.63
N VAL A 18 -4.98 -20.03 18.27
CA VAL A 18 -5.84 -20.98 19.00
C VAL A 18 -5.35 -21.21 20.44
N VAL A 19 -4.04 -21.22 20.65
CA VAL A 19 -3.43 -21.39 21.97
C VAL A 19 -3.58 -20.13 22.82
N LEU A 20 -3.49 -18.95 22.20
CA LEU A 20 -3.57 -17.66 22.92
C LEU A 20 -4.99 -17.21 23.21
N TYR A 21 -5.94 -17.46 22.31
CA TYR A 21 -7.27 -16.85 22.33
C TYR A 21 -8.42 -17.86 22.37
N GLY A 22 -8.15 -19.16 22.37
CA GLY A 22 -9.15 -20.23 22.48
C GLY A 22 -10.30 -20.04 21.47
N GLY A 23 -11.53 -19.94 21.98
CA GLY A 23 -12.75 -19.73 21.17
C GLY A 23 -12.79 -18.40 20.39
N PHE A 24 -11.97 -17.41 20.77
CA PHE A 24 -11.91 -16.11 20.09
C PHE A 24 -10.86 -16.06 18.96
N ALA A 25 -10.12 -17.15 18.75
CA ALA A 25 -9.06 -17.19 17.73
C ALA A 25 -9.57 -16.87 16.32
N GLU A 26 -10.81 -17.26 15.98
CA GLU A 26 -11.42 -16.94 14.69
C GLU A 26 -11.77 -15.45 14.55
N ALA A 27 -12.26 -14.82 15.62
CA ALA A 27 -12.52 -13.38 15.65
C ALA A 27 -11.22 -12.59 15.47
N MET A 28 -10.14 -13.02 16.14
CA MET A 28 -8.81 -12.40 16.01
C MET A 28 -8.28 -12.52 14.58
N ARG A 29 -8.37 -13.70 13.94
CA ARG A 29 -7.98 -13.88 12.53
C ARG A 29 -8.74 -12.96 11.59
N ARG A 30 -10.06 -12.78 11.80
CA ARG A 30 -10.87 -11.85 11.00
C ARG A 30 -10.43 -10.41 11.22
N GLY A 31 -10.10 -10.02 12.45
CA GLY A 31 -9.55 -8.72 12.80
C GLY A 31 -8.22 -8.44 12.10
N GLU A 32 -7.29 -9.39 12.12
CA GLU A 32 -5.99 -9.29 11.42
C GLU A 32 -6.17 -9.12 9.91
N ARG A 33 -7.05 -9.92 9.29
CA ARG A 33 -7.37 -9.79 7.86
C ARG A 33 -7.97 -8.42 7.55
N PHE A 34 -8.90 -7.95 8.38
CA PHE A 34 -9.50 -6.63 8.20
C PHE A 34 -8.45 -5.52 8.29
N ARG A 35 -7.56 -5.58 9.29
CA ARG A 35 -6.45 -4.64 9.46
C ARG A 35 -5.54 -4.65 8.24
N ALA A 36 -5.08 -5.82 7.79
CA ALA A 36 -4.21 -5.92 6.62
C ALA A 36 -4.84 -5.32 5.36
N GLU A 37 -6.12 -5.62 5.10
CA GLU A 37 -6.83 -5.02 3.97
C GLU A 37 -7.03 -3.51 4.13
N ALA A 38 -7.28 -3.03 5.33
CA ALA A 38 -7.40 -1.61 5.63
C ALA A 38 -6.07 -0.88 5.36
N THR A 39 -4.95 -1.46 5.79
CA THR A 39 -3.60 -0.96 5.51
C THR A 39 -3.33 -0.90 4.01
N HIS A 40 -3.62 -1.97 3.25
CA HIS A 40 -3.43 -1.94 1.79
C HIS A 40 -4.23 -0.83 1.09
N ARG A 41 -5.47 -0.60 1.54
CA ARG A 41 -6.29 0.49 0.99
C ARG A 41 -5.77 1.87 1.39
N ALA A 42 -5.34 2.02 2.64
CA ALA A 42 -4.74 3.26 3.12
C ALA A 42 -3.43 3.55 2.36
N ALA A 43 -2.60 2.53 2.10
CA ALA A 43 -1.41 2.63 1.27
C ALA A 43 -1.73 3.10 -0.16
N TYR A 44 -2.81 2.58 -0.77
CA TYR A 44 -3.24 3.06 -2.09
C TYR A 44 -3.61 4.55 -2.07
N VAL A 45 -4.37 4.99 -1.07
CA VAL A 45 -4.75 6.40 -0.93
C VAL A 45 -3.53 7.27 -0.64
N TYR A 46 -2.61 6.79 0.19
CA TYR A 46 -1.35 7.47 0.50
C TYR A 46 -0.50 7.69 -0.75
N VAL A 47 -0.44 6.67 -1.61
CA VAL A 47 0.30 6.72 -2.87
C VAL A 47 -0.37 7.66 -3.87
N THR A 48 -1.65 7.45 -4.15
CA THR A 48 -2.34 8.05 -5.30
C THR A 48 -3.10 9.33 -4.99
N GLY A 49 -3.31 9.63 -3.71
CA GLY A 49 -4.19 10.71 -3.27
C GLY A 49 -5.66 10.55 -3.68
N ALA A 50 -6.10 9.32 -3.98
CA ALA A 50 -7.44 9.05 -4.51
C ALA A 50 -8.08 7.80 -3.91
N PHE A 51 -9.42 7.77 -3.86
CA PHE A 51 -10.14 6.56 -3.44
C PHE A 51 -10.16 5.50 -4.55
N PRO A 52 -9.96 4.21 -4.19
CA PRO A 52 -10.24 3.11 -5.11
C PRO A 52 -11.75 3.05 -5.43
N THR A 53 -12.12 2.81 -6.69
CA THR A 53 -13.52 2.96 -7.16
C THR A 53 -14.37 1.70 -7.06
N HIS A 54 -13.77 0.55 -6.77
CA HIS A 54 -14.42 -0.76 -6.71
C HIS A 54 -14.78 -1.21 -5.29
N LEU A 55 -14.58 -0.35 -4.29
CA LEU A 55 -14.84 -0.69 -2.90
C LEU A 55 -16.35 -0.71 -2.59
N ARG A 56 -16.76 -1.66 -1.76
CA ARG A 56 -18.08 -1.65 -1.13
C ARG A 56 -18.20 -0.45 -0.18
N ARG A 57 -19.42 0.05 0.01
CA ARG A 57 -19.71 1.26 0.80
C ARG A 57 -19.02 1.26 2.18
N GLU A 58 -19.17 0.18 2.95
CA GLU A 58 -18.57 0.02 4.29
C GLU A 58 -17.05 0.23 4.30
N LYS A 59 -16.37 -0.25 3.27
CA LYS A 59 -14.90 -0.19 3.14
C LYS A 59 -14.45 1.22 2.75
N THR A 60 -15.31 1.95 2.04
CA THR A 60 -15.12 3.37 1.72
C THR A 60 -15.31 4.25 2.96
N GLU A 61 -16.22 3.91 3.87
CA GLU A 61 -16.43 4.68 5.11
C GLU A 61 -15.18 4.68 6.01
N PHE A 62 -14.49 3.53 6.12
CA PHE A 62 -13.18 3.48 6.79
C PHE A 62 -12.19 4.51 6.19
N LEU A 63 -12.07 4.54 4.86
CA LEU A 63 -11.17 5.47 4.18
C LEU A 63 -11.57 6.93 4.41
N ARG A 64 -12.87 7.24 4.34
CA ARG A 64 -13.41 8.57 4.65
C ARG A 64 -13.09 9.01 6.08
N HIS A 65 -13.08 8.07 7.02
CA HIS A 65 -12.77 8.39 8.41
C HIS A 65 -11.29 8.75 8.61
N ILE A 66 -10.39 8.14 7.84
CA ILE A 66 -8.93 8.34 7.97
C ILE A 66 -8.37 9.38 6.97
N THR A 67 -9.22 10.01 6.15
CA THR A 67 -8.79 11.02 5.17
C THR A 67 -9.46 12.37 5.35
N ARG A 68 -8.92 13.36 4.65
CA ARG A 68 -9.53 14.67 4.40
C ARG A 68 -9.32 15.07 2.95
N LEU A 69 -10.14 16.00 2.46
CA LEU A 69 -9.95 16.59 1.14
C LEU A 69 -8.72 17.51 1.14
N SER A 70 -8.07 17.58 -0.02
CA SER A 70 -6.93 18.46 -0.29
C SER A 70 -7.21 19.28 -1.54
N GLU A 71 -6.95 20.57 -1.47
CA GLU A 71 -7.04 21.49 -2.63
C GLU A 71 -5.86 21.33 -3.59
N ARG A 72 -4.77 20.69 -3.13
CA ARG A 72 -3.57 20.41 -3.92
C ARG A 72 -3.45 18.92 -4.21
N PRO A 73 -2.79 18.54 -5.32
CA PRO A 73 -2.38 17.16 -5.56
C PRO A 73 -1.70 16.56 -4.34
N SER A 74 -2.18 15.38 -3.93
CA SER A 74 -1.78 14.71 -2.69
C SER A 74 -1.13 13.36 -2.91
N SER A 75 -0.94 12.95 -4.16
CA SER A 75 -0.14 11.78 -4.50
C SER A 75 1.33 11.98 -4.14
N LEU A 76 2.07 10.88 -3.99
CA LEU A 76 3.50 10.93 -3.69
C LEU A 76 4.33 11.69 -4.74
N ASP A 77 3.93 11.64 -6.01
CA ASP A 77 4.58 12.40 -7.09
C ASP A 77 4.09 13.85 -7.21
N GLY A 78 3.11 14.26 -6.40
CA GLY A 78 2.56 15.62 -6.36
C GLY A 78 1.76 16.02 -7.61
N ARG A 79 1.29 15.07 -8.42
CA ARG A 79 0.64 15.37 -9.73
C ARG A 79 -0.85 15.11 -9.76
N ILE A 80 -1.34 14.19 -8.92
CA ILE A 80 -2.71 13.69 -8.96
C ILE A 80 -3.30 13.61 -7.54
N GLY A 81 -4.59 13.30 -7.48
CA GLY A 81 -5.29 13.10 -6.21
C GLY A 81 -5.81 14.40 -5.59
N GLY A 82 -6.78 14.26 -4.71
CA GLY A 82 -7.41 15.35 -3.96
C GLY A 82 -7.80 14.91 -2.55
N VAL A 83 -7.20 13.82 -2.07
CA VAL A 83 -7.48 13.19 -0.79
C VAL A 83 -6.15 12.90 -0.12
N ILE A 84 -6.00 13.34 1.13
CA ILE A 84 -4.82 13.07 1.94
C ILE A 84 -5.23 12.32 3.21
N LEU A 85 -4.34 11.47 3.72
CA LEU A 85 -4.54 10.86 5.03
C LEU A 85 -4.53 11.94 6.13
N LYS A 86 -5.29 11.70 7.20
CA LYS A 86 -5.20 12.51 8.42
C LYS A 86 -3.84 12.31 9.09
N ASP A 87 -3.43 13.29 9.88
CA ASP A 87 -2.12 13.29 10.53
C ASP A 87 -1.95 12.06 11.44
N GLY A 88 -0.74 11.50 11.44
CA GLY A 88 -0.41 10.30 12.22
C GLY A 88 -0.92 8.98 11.66
N VAL A 89 -1.89 8.96 10.72
CA VAL A 89 -2.42 7.72 10.14
C VAL A 89 -1.33 6.94 9.40
N ALA A 90 -0.52 7.63 8.58
CA ALA A 90 0.55 6.98 7.83
C ALA A 90 1.57 6.30 8.75
N LYS A 91 1.90 6.95 9.88
CA LYS A 91 2.79 6.41 10.91
C LYS A 91 2.16 5.24 11.65
N ASN A 92 0.91 5.36 12.09
CA ASN A 92 0.20 4.33 12.85
C ASN A 92 -0.04 3.04 12.05
N LEU A 93 -0.14 3.17 10.72
CA LEU A 93 -0.30 2.05 9.80
C LEU A 93 1.01 1.59 9.16
N GLU A 94 2.15 2.18 9.54
CA GLU A 94 3.48 1.82 9.00
C GLU A 94 3.48 1.83 7.46
N LEU A 95 2.88 2.89 6.88
CA LEU A 95 2.72 2.96 5.43
C LEU A 95 4.04 3.23 4.71
N GLU A 96 5.02 3.80 5.40
CA GLU A 96 6.37 4.03 4.88
C GLU A 96 7.10 2.70 4.61
N GLU A 97 6.82 1.70 5.43
CA GLU A 97 7.36 0.34 5.34
C GLU A 97 6.54 -0.57 4.42
N HIS A 98 5.39 -0.10 3.94
CA HIS A 98 4.51 -0.89 3.09
C HIS A 98 5.16 -1.17 1.73
N THR A 99 5.22 -2.45 1.31
CA THR A 99 5.95 -2.88 0.10
C THR A 99 5.53 -2.14 -1.17
N MET A 100 4.22 -1.92 -1.38
CA MET A 100 3.72 -1.11 -2.49
C MET A 100 4.23 0.35 -2.45
N VAL A 101 4.33 0.97 -1.27
CA VAL A 101 4.79 2.36 -1.12
C VAL A 101 6.28 2.45 -1.43
N GLN A 102 7.07 1.50 -0.91
CA GLN A 102 8.51 1.41 -1.19
C GLN A 102 8.78 1.21 -2.68
N ALA A 103 8.08 0.26 -3.32
CA ALA A 103 8.23 0.00 -4.75
C ALA A 103 7.87 1.23 -5.60
N VAL A 104 6.77 1.93 -5.27
CA VAL A 104 6.40 3.17 -5.98
C VAL A 104 7.48 4.23 -5.83
N ARG A 105 8.02 4.45 -4.62
CA ARG A 105 9.09 5.44 -4.40
C ARG A 105 10.35 5.11 -5.16
N GLN A 106 10.74 3.84 -5.19
CA GLN A 106 11.87 3.38 -5.98
C GLN A 106 11.64 3.71 -7.47
N LYS A 107 10.47 3.38 -8.02
CA LYS A 107 10.13 3.73 -9.42
C LYS A 107 10.07 5.22 -9.68
N MET A 108 9.67 6.03 -8.71
CA MET A 108 9.75 7.49 -8.86
C MET A 108 11.19 7.98 -9.00
N GLN A 109 12.14 7.37 -8.28
CA GLN A 109 13.57 7.69 -8.44
C GLN A 109 14.11 7.26 -9.82
N GLU A 110 13.54 6.20 -10.41
CA GLU A 110 13.83 5.75 -11.77
C GLU A 110 13.15 6.59 -12.88
N GLY A 111 12.42 7.64 -12.49
CA GLY A 111 11.77 8.59 -13.41
C GLY A 111 10.33 8.26 -13.78
N TYR A 112 9.72 7.24 -13.18
CA TYR A 112 8.31 6.94 -13.41
C TYR A 112 7.40 7.88 -12.61
N ARG A 113 6.28 8.25 -13.22
CA ARG A 113 5.19 9.05 -12.60
C ARG A 113 3.90 8.25 -12.56
N MET A 114 3.03 8.56 -11.59
CA MET A 114 1.78 7.83 -11.44
C MET A 114 0.74 8.22 -12.49
N SER A 115 -0.15 7.28 -12.80
CA SER A 115 -1.29 7.48 -13.67
C SER A 115 -2.54 6.86 -13.04
N LEU A 116 -3.61 7.64 -12.92
CA LEU A 116 -4.90 7.11 -12.44
C LEU A 116 -5.65 6.30 -13.52
N GLY A 117 -5.07 6.16 -14.71
CA GLY A 117 -5.76 5.61 -15.88
C GLY A 117 -6.89 6.51 -16.36
N ARG A 118 -7.75 5.98 -17.23
CA ARG A 118 -8.91 6.71 -17.74
C ARG A 118 -9.97 6.87 -16.64
N PRO A 119 -10.77 7.98 -16.63
CA PRO A 119 -11.79 8.25 -15.62
C PRO A 119 -12.80 7.11 -15.37
N TYR A 120 -13.08 6.31 -16.41
CA TYR A 120 -14.04 5.20 -16.35
C TYR A 120 -13.41 3.84 -16.00
N SER A 121 -12.09 3.79 -15.79
CA SER A 121 -11.43 2.53 -15.42
C SER A 121 -11.61 2.23 -13.93
N ARG A 122 -11.87 0.96 -13.61
CA ARG A 122 -11.93 0.51 -12.21
C ARG A 122 -10.55 0.69 -11.59
N ARG A 123 -10.46 1.57 -10.58
CA ARG A 123 -9.26 1.81 -9.78
C ARG A 123 -9.21 0.79 -8.67
N ARG A 124 -8.44 -0.27 -8.91
CA ARG A 124 -8.25 -1.31 -7.90
C ARG A 124 -7.20 -0.87 -6.89
N TYR A 125 -7.42 -1.14 -5.60
CA TYR A 125 -6.50 -0.68 -4.55
C TYR A 125 -5.22 -1.50 -4.52
N ASP A 126 -5.24 -2.64 -5.21
CA ASP A 126 -4.15 -3.59 -5.27
C ASP A 126 -3.20 -3.33 -6.43
N LEU A 127 -3.41 -2.27 -7.24
CA LEU A 127 -2.60 -1.95 -8.41
C LEU A 127 -2.36 -0.43 -8.51
N ILE A 128 -1.10 -0.05 -8.63
CA ILE A 128 -0.65 1.30 -8.95
C ILE A 128 -0.11 1.28 -10.36
N ARG A 129 -0.56 2.22 -11.18
CA ARG A 129 -0.17 2.37 -12.57
C ARG A 129 0.85 3.49 -12.68
N MET A 130 1.99 3.22 -13.30
CA MET A 130 3.05 4.22 -13.51
C MET A 130 3.51 4.24 -14.96
N VAL A 131 4.00 5.40 -15.39
CA VAL A 131 4.49 5.65 -16.74
C VAL A 131 5.80 6.42 -16.70
N ARG A 132 6.67 6.19 -17.68
CA ARG A 132 7.89 6.96 -17.90
C ARG A 132 7.95 7.33 -19.38
N ASP A 133 8.27 8.58 -19.67
CA ASP A 133 8.53 9.01 -21.05
C ASP A 133 10.01 8.77 -21.32
N ASP A 134 10.31 7.91 -22.28
CA ASP A 134 11.64 7.65 -22.80
C ASP A 134 11.76 8.31 -24.19
N PRO A 135 12.73 9.22 -24.41
CA PRO A 135 12.88 9.90 -25.69
C PRO A 135 13.23 8.94 -26.84
N ASP A 136 13.84 7.79 -26.57
CA ASP A 136 14.28 6.82 -27.57
C ASP A 136 13.27 5.67 -27.74
N GLN A 137 12.59 5.27 -26.67
CA GLN A 137 11.71 4.09 -26.66
C GLN A 137 10.20 4.41 -26.55
N GLY A 138 9.84 5.68 -26.37
CA GLY A 138 8.45 6.13 -26.25
C GLY A 138 7.91 6.05 -24.82
N VAL A 139 6.63 5.68 -24.65
CA VAL A 139 6.00 5.66 -23.31
C VAL A 139 6.05 4.25 -22.71
N GLU A 140 6.87 4.10 -21.69
CA GLU A 140 6.95 2.87 -20.90
C GLU A 140 5.84 2.86 -19.84
N ARG A 141 5.29 1.68 -19.55
CA ARG A 141 4.17 1.49 -18.62
C ARG A 141 4.43 0.31 -17.72
N LEU A 142 4.19 0.49 -16.43
CA LEU A 142 4.28 -0.58 -15.45
C LEU A 142 3.13 -0.53 -14.45
N THR A 143 2.80 -1.69 -13.91
CA THR A 143 1.87 -1.83 -12.80
C THR A 143 2.56 -2.43 -11.59
N ILE A 144 2.45 -1.76 -10.44
CA ILE A 144 2.92 -2.25 -9.14
C ILE A 144 1.73 -2.79 -8.37
N ASN A 145 1.81 -4.01 -7.86
CA ASN A 145 0.74 -4.55 -7.04
C ASN A 145 0.88 -4.22 -5.54
N ARG A 146 -0.13 -4.56 -4.73
CA ARG A 146 -0.09 -4.33 -3.26
C ARG A 146 1.07 -5.01 -2.54
N HIS A 147 1.71 -6.00 -3.15
CA HIS A 147 2.86 -6.72 -2.60
C HIS A 147 4.21 -6.14 -3.09
N GLY A 148 4.18 -5.12 -3.95
CA GLY A 148 5.38 -4.50 -4.52
C GLY A 148 5.89 -5.17 -5.79
N PHE A 149 5.20 -6.19 -6.33
CA PHE A 149 5.61 -6.82 -7.57
C PHE A 149 5.25 -5.97 -8.78
N GLU A 150 6.17 -5.95 -9.74
CA GLU A 150 6.07 -5.20 -10.97
C GLU A 150 5.58 -6.08 -12.11
N ARG A 151 4.82 -5.47 -13.02
CA ARG A 151 4.41 -6.07 -14.28
C ARG A 151 4.46 -5.02 -15.37
N GLU A 152 5.07 -5.33 -16.50
CA GLU A 152 5.04 -4.48 -17.69
C GLU A 152 3.61 -4.36 -18.25
N GLY A 153 3.20 -3.14 -18.58
CA GLY A 153 1.88 -2.83 -19.10
C GLY A 153 0.77 -2.68 -18.03
N TRP A 154 -0.49 -2.82 -18.48
CA TRP A 154 -1.72 -2.61 -17.69
C TRP A 154 -2.50 -3.89 -17.39
#